data_AF-A0AB40AM43-F1
#
_entry.id   AF-A0AB40AM43-F1
#
_cell.length_a   1.000
_cell.length_b   1.000
_cell.length_c   1.000
_cell.angle_alpha   90.00
_cell.angle_beta   90.00
_cell.angle_gamma   90.00
#
_symmetry.space_group_name_H-M   'P 1'
#
loop_
_entity.id
_entity.type
_entity.pdbx_description
1 polymer ?
#
loop_
_entity_poly.entity_id
_entity_poly.type
_entity_poly.pdbx_seq_one_letter_code
_entity_poly.pdbx_strand_id
1 'polypeptide(L)'
;MLANKFHRLLVFVLLVLPVLEASVISLGPRHLGGHGIYPLEASVELNITNFDAVLTDSPTTYAIVEFFAHWCPACRNYKPHYEKVARLFNGPEAVHPGIVLMAHVDCALKMNSDLCDQFSVRHYPMLLWGPPTKFVSGKWDSKQEKNEIQPIDDGRTAERLLNWINNKIGRQVINPFPLFLIVT
;
A
#
# COMPACT_ATOMS: atom_id res chain seq x y z
N MET A 1 -33.43 54.07 6.44
CA MET A 1 -32.39 53.88 7.49
C MET A 1 -32.20 52.38 7.83
N LEU A 2 -31.92 51.50 6.86
CA LEU A 2 -31.73 50.05 7.15
C LEU A 2 -30.58 49.35 6.40
N ALA A 3 -29.78 50.06 5.58
CA ALA A 3 -28.70 49.42 4.80
C ALA A 3 -27.31 49.48 5.48
N ASN A 4 -27.07 50.39 6.44
CA ASN A 4 -25.73 50.61 7.01
C ASN A 4 -25.41 49.83 8.29
N LYS A 5 -26.34 49.01 8.81
CA LYS A 5 -26.10 48.20 10.02
C LYS A 5 -25.67 46.77 9.73
N PHE A 6 -26.07 46.21 8.58
CA PHE A 6 -25.71 44.84 8.17
C PHE A 6 -24.27 44.71 7.68
N HIS A 7 -23.71 45.75 7.06
CA HIS A 7 -22.34 45.70 6.56
C HIS A 7 -21.30 45.69 7.69
N ARG A 8 -21.56 46.40 8.81
CA ARG A 8 -20.69 46.37 9.99
C ARG A 8 -20.72 45.04 10.74
N LEU A 9 -21.82 44.28 10.65
CA LEU A 9 -21.93 42.97 11.28
C LEU A 9 -21.21 41.89 10.47
N LEU A 10 -21.21 41.99 9.13
CA LEU A 10 -20.50 41.03 8.26
C LEU A 10 -18.97 41.16 8.34
N VAL A 11 -18.45 42.38 8.49
CA VAL A 11 -17.00 42.62 8.65
C VAL A 11 -16.49 42.11 10.00
N PHE A 12 -17.33 42.11 11.05
CA PHE A 12 -16.93 41.61 12.37
C PHE A 12 -16.86 40.09 12.46
N VAL A 13 -17.62 39.34 11.65
CA VAL A 13 -17.59 37.86 11.66
C VAL A 13 -16.35 37.31 10.93
N LEU A 14 -15.80 38.05 9.97
CA LEU A 14 -14.60 37.65 9.21
C LEU A 14 -13.27 37.91 9.93
N LEU A 15 -13.26 38.66 11.04
CA LEU A 15 -12.06 38.96 11.83
C LEU A 15 -11.83 38.02 13.02
N VAL A 16 -12.69 37.01 13.23
CA VAL A 16 -12.61 36.09 14.39
C VAL A 16 -12.46 34.62 13.96
N LEU A 17 -11.99 34.36 12.74
CA LEU A 17 -11.50 33.03 12.37
C LEU A 17 -9.98 32.98 12.64
N PRO A 18 -9.53 32.39 13.76
CA PRO A 18 -8.10 32.20 13.97
C PRO A 18 -7.58 31.19 12.95
N VAL A 19 -6.76 31.69 12.04
CA VAL A 19 -5.85 30.88 11.22
C VAL A 19 -4.73 30.39 12.14
N LEU A 20 -4.60 29.07 12.21
CA LEU A 20 -3.42 28.28 12.59
C LEU A 20 -2.51 28.80 13.73
N GLU A 21 -2.39 28.02 14.81
CA GLU A 21 -1.06 27.47 15.10
C GLU A 21 -1.17 25.98 15.46
N ALA A 22 -0.35 25.21 14.76
CA ALA A 22 -0.22 23.78 14.87
C ALA A 22 0.36 23.39 16.22
N SER A 23 -0.32 22.51 16.94
CA SER A 23 0.26 21.72 18.03
C SER A 23 0.01 20.24 17.77
N VAL A 24 0.48 19.77 16.62
CA VAL A 24 0.75 18.33 16.41
C VAL A 24 2.13 18.06 17.00
N ILE A 25 2.18 17.77 18.30
CA ILE A 25 3.34 17.09 18.89
C ILE A 25 3.22 15.63 18.44
N SER A 26 3.72 15.34 17.23
CA SER A 26 3.95 13.98 16.77
C SER A 26 5.15 13.41 17.52
N LEU A 27 4.88 12.76 18.65
CA LEU A 27 5.81 11.80 19.26
C LEU A 27 5.67 10.46 18.53
N GLY A 28 6.10 10.42 17.27
CA GLY A 28 6.40 9.17 16.59
C GLY A 28 7.69 8.55 17.17
N PRO A 29 7.80 7.21 17.26
CA PRO A 29 8.98 6.57 17.81
C PRO A 29 10.20 6.83 16.92
N ARG A 30 11.30 7.29 17.54
CA ARG A 30 12.60 7.46 16.89
C ARG A 30 13.17 6.07 16.55
N HIS A 31 13.13 5.69 15.29
CA HIS A 31 13.98 4.60 14.78
C HIS A 31 15.38 5.16 14.48
N LEU A 32 16.34 4.78 15.32
CA LEU A 32 17.76 5.00 15.12
C LEU A 32 18.32 3.86 14.25
N GLY A 33 18.83 4.20 13.06
CA GLY A 33 19.60 3.28 12.23
C GLY A 33 19.59 3.70 10.76
N GLY A 34 20.68 4.32 10.29
CA GLY A 34 20.79 4.87 8.94
C GLY A 34 21.24 3.88 7.86
N HIS A 35 20.59 3.94 6.69
CA HIS A 35 21.20 3.96 5.36
C HIS A 35 20.14 4.34 4.30
N GLY A 36 20.35 5.42 3.54
CA GLY A 36 19.68 5.71 2.27
C GLY A 36 18.32 6.42 2.34
N ILE A 37 18.26 7.63 1.76
CA ILE A 37 17.05 8.45 1.58
C ILE A 37 16.16 7.79 0.51
N TYR A 38 15.24 6.93 0.93
CA TYR A 38 13.99 6.63 0.22
C TYR A 38 12.89 6.46 1.29
N PRO A 39 11.61 6.75 1.01
CA PRO A 39 10.52 6.40 1.94
C PRO A 39 10.68 4.94 2.31
N LEU A 40 10.91 4.65 3.60
CA LEU A 40 11.52 3.40 4.07
C LEU A 40 10.82 2.16 3.48
N GLU A 41 9.51 2.25 3.29
CA GLU A 41 8.66 1.26 2.62
C GLU A 41 7.56 2.02 1.86
N ALA A 42 7.29 1.62 0.61
CA ALA A 42 6.22 2.16 -0.22
C ALA A 42 5.00 1.23 -0.23
N SER A 43 5.19 -0.06 0.04
CA SER A 43 4.09 -1.00 0.26
C SER A 43 3.35 -0.68 1.57
N VAL A 44 2.05 -0.96 1.61
CA VAL A 44 1.22 -0.74 2.79
C VAL A 44 1.30 -1.96 3.71
N GLU A 45 1.65 -1.74 4.98
CA GLU A 45 1.63 -2.79 6.00
C GLU A 45 0.18 -3.16 6.36
N LEU A 46 -0.14 -4.45 6.21
CA LEU A 46 -1.38 -5.04 6.65
C LEU A 46 -1.15 -6.02 7.80
N ASN A 47 -2.11 -6.04 8.71
CA ASN A 47 -2.19 -6.96 9.83
C ASN A 47 -3.67 -7.21 10.18
N ILE A 48 -3.93 -8.14 11.11
CA ILE A 48 -5.30 -8.53 11.49
C ILE A 48 -6.22 -7.36 11.89
N THR A 49 -5.67 -6.23 12.35
CA THR A 49 -6.46 -5.08 12.82
C THR A 49 -6.86 -4.11 11.72
N ASN A 50 -6.15 -4.09 10.59
CA ASN A 50 -6.38 -3.13 9.50
C ASN A 50 -6.66 -3.78 8.15
N PHE A 51 -6.46 -5.10 8.00
CA PHE A 51 -6.50 -5.82 6.72
C PHE A 51 -7.78 -5.53 5.95
N ASP A 52 -8.93 -5.83 6.58
CA ASP A 52 -10.25 -5.66 5.95
C ASP A 52 -10.55 -4.19 5.63
N ALA A 53 -10.23 -3.27 6.55
CA ALA A 53 -10.51 -1.86 6.38
C ALA A 53 -9.71 -1.27 5.21
N VAL A 54 -8.40 -1.50 5.16
CA VAL A 54 -7.53 -0.98 4.10
C VAL A 54 -7.92 -1.53 2.74
N LEU A 55 -8.25 -2.82 2.64
CA LEU A 55 -8.63 -3.45 1.38
C LEU A 55 -10.05 -3.06 0.92
N THR A 56 -10.96 -2.81 1.86
CA THR A 56 -12.33 -2.32 1.54
C THR A 56 -12.29 -0.87 1.05
N ASP A 57 -11.52 -0.03 1.73
CA ASP A 57 -11.48 1.42 1.47
C ASP A 57 -10.55 1.79 0.31
N SER A 58 -9.75 0.84 -0.18
CA SER A 58 -8.83 1.08 -1.30
C SER A 58 -9.60 1.40 -2.59
N PRO A 59 -9.37 2.55 -3.22
CA PRO A 59 -9.96 2.88 -4.52
C PRO A 59 -9.26 2.17 -5.69
N THR A 60 -8.30 1.26 -5.42
CA THR A 60 -7.51 0.59 -6.45
C THR A 60 -8.29 -0.49 -7.18
N THR A 61 -7.97 -0.71 -8.45
CA THR A 61 -8.62 -1.79 -9.24
C THR A 61 -8.18 -3.18 -8.77
N TYR A 62 -6.90 -3.31 -8.41
CA TYR A 62 -6.29 -4.55 -7.97
C TYR A 62 -5.49 -4.34 -6.68
N ALA A 63 -5.13 -5.43 -6.02
CA ALA A 63 -4.16 -5.49 -4.94
C ALA A 63 -3.16 -6.62 -5.19
N ILE A 64 -1.91 -6.39 -4.79
CA ILE A 64 -0.93 -7.44 -4.52
C ILE A 64 -0.65 -7.44 -3.03
N VAL A 65 -0.79 -8.59 -2.39
CA VAL A 65 -0.40 -8.79 -1.00
C VAL A 65 0.79 -9.73 -0.96
N GLU A 66 1.92 -9.26 -0.44
CA GLU A 66 3.08 -10.07 -0.11
C GLU A 66 2.92 -10.65 1.30
N PHE A 67 2.78 -11.96 1.39
CA PHE A 67 2.90 -12.70 2.64
C PHE A 67 4.35 -13.12 2.83
N PHE A 68 5.01 -12.61 3.87
CA PHE A 68 6.43 -12.82 4.12
C PHE A 68 6.69 -13.18 5.59
N ALA A 69 7.97 -13.42 5.90
CA ALA A 69 8.46 -13.54 7.26
C ALA A 69 9.73 -12.70 7.41
N HIS A 70 9.80 -11.79 8.39
CA HIS A 70 10.94 -10.88 8.55
C HIS A 70 12.30 -11.59 8.74
N TRP A 71 12.30 -12.79 9.32
CA TRP A 71 13.51 -13.60 9.52
C TRP A 71 13.92 -14.40 8.27
N CYS A 72 13.08 -14.49 7.25
CA CYS A 72 13.35 -15.27 6.04
C CYS A 72 14.41 -14.59 5.14
N PRO A 73 15.53 -15.25 4.83
CA PRO A 73 16.56 -14.67 3.95
C PRO A 73 16.05 -14.34 2.54
N ALA A 74 15.20 -15.18 1.96
CA ALA A 74 14.62 -14.95 0.64
C ALA A 74 13.73 -13.68 0.63
N CYS A 75 12.93 -13.46 1.68
CA CYS A 75 12.10 -12.28 1.82
C CYS A 75 12.95 -11.01 1.96
N ARG A 76 14.00 -11.03 2.79
CA ARG A 76 14.89 -9.87 2.92
C ARG A 76 15.57 -9.50 1.60
N ASN A 77 15.98 -10.50 0.82
CA ASN A 77 16.56 -10.27 -0.51
C ASN A 77 15.51 -9.77 -1.52
N TYR A 78 14.26 -10.20 -1.38
CA TYR A 78 13.18 -9.83 -2.29
C TYR A 78 12.56 -8.46 -1.99
N LYS A 79 12.52 -8.03 -0.73
CA LYS A 79 11.99 -6.74 -0.28
C LYS A 79 12.39 -5.55 -1.16
N PRO A 80 13.69 -5.31 -1.49
CA PRO A 80 14.06 -4.18 -2.34
C PRO A 80 13.41 -4.24 -3.74
N HIS A 81 13.18 -5.43 -4.29
CA HIS A 81 12.47 -5.58 -5.56
C HIS A 81 10.99 -5.25 -5.43
N TYR A 82 10.35 -5.74 -4.38
CA TYR A 82 8.93 -5.49 -4.12
C TYR A 82 8.66 -4.00 -3.89
N GLU A 83 9.44 -3.35 -3.03
CA GLU A 83 9.31 -1.91 -2.73
C GLU A 83 9.58 -1.04 -3.95
N LYS A 84 10.52 -1.45 -4.82
CA LYS A 84 10.80 -0.75 -6.08
C LYS A 84 9.56 -0.71 -6.98
N VAL A 85 8.79 -1.80 -7.04
CA VAL A 85 7.52 -1.84 -7.78
C VAL A 85 6.41 -1.12 -7.01
N ALA A 86 6.36 -1.24 -5.68
CA ALA A 86 5.37 -0.57 -4.85
C ALA A 86 5.36 0.95 -5.05
N ARG A 87 6.53 1.59 -5.18
CA ARG A 87 6.66 3.03 -5.49
C ARG A 87 5.99 3.46 -6.79
N LEU A 88 5.79 2.55 -7.75
CA LEU A 88 5.13 2.90 -9.01
C LEU A 88 3.62 3.11 -8.82
N PHE A 89 3.02 2.48 -7.80
CA PHE A 89 1.58 2.44 -7.62
C PHE A 89 1.08 3.10 -6.33
N ASN A 90 1.91 3.10 -5.28
CA ASN A 90 1.55 3.62 -3.97
C ASN A 90 2.19 4.98 -3.68
N GLY A 91 1.48 5.77 -2.87
CA GLY A 91 1.97 7.04 -2.35
C GLY A 91 1.73 8.23 -3.29
N PRO A 92 2.03 9.45 -2.81
CA PRO A 92 1.72 10.70 -3.52
C PRO A 92 2.54 10.90 -4.81
N GLU A 93 3.71 10.26 -4.90
CA GLU A 93 4.62 10.35 -6.05
C GLU A 93 4.49 9.16 -7.01
N ALA A 94 3.48 8.31 -6.81
CA ALA A 94 3.23 7.16 -7.69
C ALA A 94 3.00 7.64 -9.14
N VAL A 95 3.68 6.99 -10.09
CA VAL A 95 3.52 7.25 -11.53
C VAL A 95 2.23 6.63 -12.06
N HIS A 96 1.73 5.59 -11.39
CA HIS A 96 0.53 4.83 -11.75
C HIS A 96 -0.42 4.65 -10.55
N PRO A 97 -0.89 5.73 -9.92
CA PRO A 97 -1.76 5.65 -8.76
C PRO A 97 -3.11 5.04 -9.12
N GLY A 98 -3.77 4.40 -8.14
CA GLY A 98 -5.14 3.89 -8.29
C GLY A 98 -5.28 2.59 -9.11
N ILE A 99 -4.19 2.03 -9.64
CA ILE A 99 -4.24 0.78 -10.40
C ILE A 99 -4.10 -0.43 -9.47
N VAL A 100 -2.98 -0.49 -8.73
CA VAL A 100 -2.63 -1.62 -7.87
C VAL A 100 -2.33 -1.11 -6.47
N LEU A 101 -2.97 -1.67 -5.45
CA LEU A 101 -2.53 -1.52 -4.07
C LEU A 101 -1.41 -2.53 -3.82
N MET A 102 -0.22 -2.05 -3.51
CA MET A 102 0.92 -2.92 -3.15
C MET A 102 1.00 -3.00 -1.63
N ALA A 103 0.79 -4.18 -1.05
CA ALA A 103 0.70 -4.37 0.39
C ALA A 103 1.51 -5.58 0.87
N HIS A 104 1.80 -5.67 2.16
CA HIS A 104 2.47 -6.83 2.74
C HIS A 104 1.87 -7.24 4.08
N VAL A 105 2.13 -8.49 4.49
CA VAL A 105 1.78 -9.05 5.79
C VAL A 105 2.96 -9.87 6.31
N ASP A 106 3.45 -9.55 7.51
CA ASP A 106 4.46 -10.36 8.18
C ASP A 106 3.79 -11.54 8.93
N CYS A 107 3.85 -12.72 8.34
CA CYS A 107 3.32 -13.96 8.89
C CYS A 107 4.18 -14.54 10.03
N ALA A 108 5.37 -13.99 10.29
CA ALA A 108 6.15 -14.39 11.45
C ALA A 108 5.64 -13.75 12.76
N LEU A 109 4.80 -12.71 12.67
CA LEU A 109 4.15 -12.12 13.82
C LEU A 109 2.95 -12.98 14.25
N LYS A 110 2.92 -13.36 15.53
CA LYS A 110 1.86 -14.22 16.09
C LYS A 110 0.44 -13.71 15.80
N MET A 111 0.25 -12.38 15.79
CA MET A 111 -1.06 -11.77 15.52
C MET A 111 -1.57 -11.99 14.09
N ASN A 112 -0.68 -12.31 13.15
CA ASN A 112 -1.01 -12.54 11.74
C ASN A 112 -1.10 -14.03 11.40
N SER A 113 -0.91 -14.95 12.36
CA SER A 113 -0.94 -16.41 12.10
C SER A 113 -2.26 -16.83 11.45
N ASP A 114 -3.40 -16.49 12.09
CA ASP A 114 -4.72 -16.86 11.59
C ASP A 114 -5.00 -16.22 10.23
N LEU A 115 -4.51 -14.99 10.00
CA LEU A 115 -4.63 -14.30 8.71
C LEU A 115 -3.85 -15.05 7.62
N CYS A 116 -2.60 -15.42 7.86
CA CYS A 116 -1.78 -16.13 6.88
C CYS A 116 -2.26 -17.58 6.65
N ASP A 117 -2.78 -18.23 7.68
CA ASP A 117 -3.40 -19.55 7.58
C ASP A 117 -4.68 -19.49 6.73
N GLN A 118 -5.50 -18.45 6.90
CA GLN A 118 -6.67 -18.20 6.05
C GLN A 118 -6.24 -18.16 4.58
N PHE A 119 -5.22 -17.38 4.21
CA PHE A 119 -4.74 -17.29 2.83
C PHE A 119 -3.92 -18.52 2.37
N SER A 120 -3.83 -19.58 3.16
CA SER A 120 -3.10 -20.81 2.84
C SER A 120 -1.65 -20.53 2.42
N VAL A 121 -0.97 -19.64 3.15
CA VAL A 121 0.41 -19.25 2.86
C VAL A 121 1.35 -20.44 3.15
N ARG A 122 2.01 -20.96 2.12
CA ARG A 122 2.81 -22.20 2.21
C ARG A 122 4.32 -22.01 2.05
N HIS A 123 4.74 -20.85 1.56
CA HIS A 123 6.15 -20.50 1.40
C HIS A 123 6.32 -18.99 1.48
N TYR A 124 7.56 -18.54 1.66
CA TYR A 124 7.88 -17.12 1.73
C TYR A 124 8.96 -16.73 0.72
N PRO A 125 8.85 -15.56 0.07
CA PRO A 125 7.62 -14.76 -0.02
C PRO A 125 6.55 -15.49 -0.85
N MET A 126 5.28 -15.20 -0.59
CA MET A 126 4.15 -15.62 -1.41
C MET A 126 3.33 -14.38 -1.79
N LEU A 127 3.04 -14.23 -3.06
CA LEU A 127 2.34 -13.07 -3.60
C LEU A 127 0.96 -13.50 -4.09
N LEU A 128 -0.07 -12.79 -3.66
CA LEU A 128 -1.45 -12.97 -4.13
C LEU A 128 -1.93 -11.71 -4.83
N TRP A 129 -2.59 -11.88 -5.97
CA TRP A 129 -3.19 -10.81 -6.78
C TRP A 129 -4.70 -10.99 -6.90
N GLY A 130 -5.46 -9.90 -6.79
CA GLY A 130 -6.90 -9.91 -7.06
C GLY A 130 -7.53 -8.53 -6.82
N PRO A 131 -8.85 -8.38 -7.01
CA PRO A 131 -9.56 -7.18 -6.58
C PRO A 131 -9.45 -7.01 -5.05
N PRO A 132 -9.22 -5.80 -4.51
CA PRO A 132 -9.06 -5.59 -3.06
C PRO A 132 -10.22 -6.15 -2.23
N THR A 133 -11.46 -5.95 -2.69
CA THR A 133 -12.68 -6.45 -2.04
C THR A 133 -12.78 -7.96 -1.96
N LYS A 134 -11.98 -8.70 -2.71
CA LYS A 134 -11.94 -10.18 -2.67
C LYS A 134 -10.98 -10.72 -1.62
N PHE A 135 -10.05 -9.88 -1.13
CA PHE A 135 -9.27 -10.20 0.06
C PHE A 135 -10.10 -10.00 1.33
N VAL A 136 -11.12 -9.13 1.28
CA VAL A 136 -12.02 -8.83 2.40
C VAL A 136 -13.13 -9.89 2.45
N SER A 137 -13.00 -10.90 3.30
CA SER A 137 -14.10 -11.58 4.02
C SER A 137 -13.70 -12.95 4.59
N GLY A 138 -14.26 -13.27 5.76
CA GLY A 138 -13.94 -14.42 6.61
C GLY A 138 -14.45 -15.79 6.15
N LYS A 139 -14.25 -16.16 4.87
CA LYS A 139 -14.31 -17.55 4.39
C LYS A 139 -13.45 -17.71 3.14
N TRP A 140 -12.12 -17.66 3.30
CA TRP A 140 -11.23 -18.20 2.29
C TRP A 140 -11.59 -19.67 2.04
N ASP A 141 -12.34 -19.94 0.97
CA ASP A 141 -12.51 -21.28 0.42
C ASP A 141 -11.60 -21.42 -0.79
N SER A 142 -10.54 -22.22 -0.59
CA SER A 142 -9.57 -22.63 -1.60
C SER A 142 -10.16 -23.08 -2.95
N LYS A 143 -11.44 -23.50 -2.99
CA LYS A 143 -12.13 -23.92 -4.23
C LYS A 143 -12.89 -22.80 -4.93
N GLN A 144 -13.48 -21.85 -4.21
CA GLN A 144 -14.38 -20.84 -4.78
C GLN A 144 -13.64 -19.55 -5.17
N GLU A 145 -12.57 -19.20 -4.44
CA GLU A 145 -11.83 -17.94 -4.62
C GLU A 145 -10.65 -18.05 -5.59
N LYS A 146 -10.30 -19.28 -6.00
CA LYS A 146 -9.23 -19.57 -6.96
C LYS A 146 -9.43 -18.91 -8.33
N ASN A 147 -10.65 -18.43 -8.62
CA ASN A 147 -10.98 -17.73 -9.85
C ASN A 147 -10.67 -16.22 -9.79
N GLU A 148 -10.63 -15.62 -8.60
CA GLU A 148 -10.51 -14.16 -8.43
C GLU A 148 -9.21 -13.73 -7.75
N ILE A 149 -8.70 -14.53 -6.80
CA ILE A 149 -7.36 -14.36 -6.23
C ILE A 149 -6.41 -15.39 -6.87
N GLN A 150 -5.30 -14.89 -7.42
CA GLN A 150 -4.33 -15.69 -8.15
C GLN A 150 -2.94 -15.56 -7.52
N PRO A 151 -2.21 -16.66 -7.31
CA PRO A 151 -0.82 -16.59 -6.91
C PRO A 151 0.06 -16.01 -8.04
N ILE A 152 1.11 -15.28 -7.67
CA ILE A 152 2.14 -14.81 -8.60
C ILE A 152 3.40 -15.66 -8.42
N ASP A 153 3.54 -16.70 -9.25
CA ASP A 153 4.66 -17.64 -9.13
C ASP A 153 5.99 -17.08 -9.67
N ASP A 154 5.93 -16.07 -10.54
CA ASP A 154 7.11 -15.59 -11.27
C ASP A 154 7.53 -14.14 -10.96
N GLY A 155 7.19 -13.64 -9.77
CA GLY A 155 7.45 -12.26 -9.35
C GLY A 155 8.83 -11.99 -8.73
N ARG A 156 9.84 -12.87 -8.89
CA ARG A 156 11.07 -12.86 -8.06
C ARG A 156 11.98 -11.63 -8.16
N THR A 157 11.79 -10.79 -9.17
CA THR A 157 12.53 -9.52 -9.34
C THR A 157 11.57 -8.40 -9.69
N ALA A 158 11.99 -7.15 -9.51
CA ALA A 158 11.15 -5.99 -9.81
C ALA A 158 10.67 -5.97 -11.27
N GLU A 159 11.56 -6.31 -12.21
CA GLU A 159 11.24 -6.39 -13.63
C GLU A 159 10.20 -7.49 -13.92
N ARG A 160 10.37 -8.68 -13.35
CA ARG A 160 9.46 -9.79 -13.58
C ARG A 160 8.09 -9.53 -12.96
N LEU A 161 8.05 -8.98 -11.75
CA LEU A 161 6.81 -8.58 -11.10
C LEU A 161 6.08 -7.51 -11.93
N LEU A 162 6.80 -6.49 -12.39
CA LEU A 162 6.22 -5.42 -13.20
C LEU A 162 5.70 -5.95 -14.55
N ASN A 163 6.47 -6.80 -15.23
CA ASN A 163 6.04 -7.45 -16.47
C ASN A 163 4.80 -8.33 -16.24
N TRP A 164 4.73 -9.04 -15.11
CA TRP A 164 3.56 -9.81 -14.73
C TRP A 164 2.33 -8.91 -14.56
N ILE A 165 2.46 -7.78 -13.85
CA ILE A 165 1.38 -6.80 -13.68
C ILE A 165 0.92 -6.28 -15.05
N ASN A 166 1.85 -5.83 -15.90
CA ASN A 166 1.57 -5.32 -17.24
C ASN A 166 0.77 -6.32 -18.09
N ASN A 167 1.12 -7.60 -18.02
CA ASN A 167 0.40 -8.67 -18.72
C ASN A 167 -1.02 -8.86 -18.20
N LYS A 168 -1.25 -8.70 -16.88
CA LYS A 168 -2.60 -8.83 -16.29
C LYS A 168 -3.50 -7.65 -16.59
N ILE A 169 -2.97 -6.43 -16.58
CA ILE A 169 -3.76 -5.22 -16.82
C ILE A 169 -3.98 -4.93 -18.31
N GLY A 170 -3.41 -5.71 -19.22
CA GLY A 170 -3.57 -5.54 -20.67
C GLY A 170 -2.97 -4.24 -21.20
N ARG A 171 -1.98 -3.68 -20.51
CA ARG A 171 -1.36 -2.38 -20.83
C ARG A 171 0.17 -2.53 -20.84
N GLN A 172 0.82 -2.21 -21.95
CA GLN A 172 2.29 -1.96 -22.05
C GLN A 172 2.67 -0.59 -21.43
N VAL A 173 1.89 -0.08 -20.47
CA VAL A 173 1.84 1.37 -20.15
C VAL A 173 2.81 1.76 -19.05
N ILE A 174 3.38 0.80 -18.30
CA ILE A 174 4.34 1.10 -17.25
C ILE A 174 5.75 0.92 -17.78
N ASN A 175 6.36 2.05 -18.19
CA ASN A 175 7.78 2.06 -18.49
C ASN A 175 8.56 1.64 -17.23
N PRO A 176 9.50 0.68 -17.34
CA PRO A 176 10.25 0.17 -16.21
C PRO A 176 11.20 1.26 -15.72
N PHE A 177 10.72 2.04 -14.75
CA PHE A 177 11.43 3.13 -14.08
C PHE A 177 11.75 4.29 -15.04
N PRO A 178 11.25 5.52 -14.80
CA PRO A 178 11.84 6.68 -15.48
C PRO A 178 13.35 6.64 -15.23
N LEU A 179 14.16 6.90 -16.28
CA LEU A 179 15.63 6.85 -16.28
C LEU A 179 16.28 7.54 -15.06
N PHE A 180 15.56 8.44 -14.40
CA PHE A 180 15.95 9.12 -13.17
C PHE A 180 16.06 8.22 -11.92
N LEU A 181 15.44 7.04 -11.88
CA LEU A 181 15.52 6.10 -10.73
C LEU A 181 16.65 5.07 -10.87
N ILE A 182 17.46 5.13 -11.93
CA ILE A 182 18.59 4.21 -12.16
C ILE A 182 19.93 4.86 -11.73
N VAL A 183 19.95 6.17 -11.50
CA VAL A 183 21.18 6.94 -11.22
C VAL A 183 21.05 7.78 -9.95
N THR A 184 20.87 7.14 -8.79
CA THR A 184 21.18 7.71 -7.46
C THR A 184 21.41 6.61 -6.44
#